data_AF-A0A661QDR8-F1
#
_entry.id   AF-A0A661QDR8-F1
#
_cell.length_a   1.000
_cell.length_b   1.000
_cell.length_c   1.000
_cell.angle_alpha   90.00
_cell.angle_beta   90.00
_cell.angle_gamma   90.00
#
_symmetry.space_group_name_H-M   'P 1'
#
loop_
_entity.id
_entity.type
_entity.pdbx_description
1 polymer ?
#
loop_
_entity_poly.entity_id
_entity_poly.type
_entity_poly.pdbx_seq_one_letter_code
_entity_poly.pdbx_strand_id
1 'polypeptide(L)'
;MERTERQDIRLRGHLGTGALTSKALQERLSMSQTALSRAVQRNKKDLLIIGAARSTKYALRENLSGLGYEIPVYEIDQAGDVHPYANLHPLASRQYGWQLSGKKTQLFDHLPYRIQNARPEGFMGRAFAHSFAKDLGLPGKIDRWSDEHVIAALAQRGEDFVGNLIIGKESVERYLMQARSKNVQTVPLDQRQTLFQKLAEKAIAGDSPASSAGGEQPKFTTLLETPDGYQRAIVKFASRTTDEGRRWSDLLVCEHL
;
A
#
# COMPACT_ATOMS: atom_id res chain seq x y z
N MET A 1 -15.95 30.09 -23.80
CA MET A 1 -15.95 28.63 -23.59
C MET A 1 -16.70 27.94 -24.72
N GLU A 2 -15.97 27.22 -25.57
CA GLU A 2 -16.54 26.51 -26.71
C GLU A 2 -17.53 25.44 -26.27
N ARG A 3 -18.49 25.08 -27.14
CA ARG A 3 -19.51 24.05 -26.85
C ARG A 3 -18.87 22.71 -26.49
N THR A 4 -17.77 22.36 -27.14
CA THR A 4 -16.99 21.13 -26.93
C THR A 4 -16.36 21.08 -25.54
N GLU A 5 -15.73 22.18 -25.13
CA GLU A 5 -15.09 22.32 -23.82
C GLU A 5 -16.11 22.19 -22.67
N ARG A 6 -17.31 22.78 -22.85
CA ARG A 6 -18.45 22.59 -21.93
C ARG A 6 -18.87 21.12 -21.79
N GLN A 7 -18.88 20.37 -22.89
CA GLN A 7 -19.23 18.95 -22.87
C GLN A 7 -18.18 18.12 -22.11
N ASP A 8 -16.91 18.43 -22.31
CA ASP A 8 -15.79 17.72 -21.68
C ASP A 8 -15.74 17.98 -20.16
N ILE A 9 -16.02 19.22 -19.73
CA ILE A 9 -16.18 19.56 -18.31
C ILE A 9 -17.35 18.79 -17.69
N ARG A 10 -18.51 18.74 -18.35
CA ARG A 10 -19.68 18.00 -17.84
C ARG A 10 -19.41 16.49 -17.74
N LEU A 11 -18.73 15.91 -18.73
CA LEU A 11 -18.35 14.50 -18.71
C LEU A 11 -17.47 14.18 -17.49
N ARG A 12 -16.39 14.96 -17.30
CA ARG A 12 -15.50 14.78 -16.15
C ARG A 12 -16.21 15.04 -14.82
N GLY A 13 -17.10 16.03 -14.77
CA GLY A 13 -17.92 16.32 -13.58
C GLY A 13 -18.79 15.13 -13.14
N HIS A 14 -19.45 14.45 -14.07
CA HIS A 14 -20.23 13.24 -13.72
C HIS A 14 -19.35 12.04 -13.37
N LEU A 15 -18.19 11.89 -14.02
CA LEU A 15 -17.25 10.81 -13.70
C LEU A 15 -16.46 11.06 -12.41
N GLY A 16 -16.42 12.32 -11.94
CA GLY A 16 -15.90 12.69 -10.63
C GLY A 16 -16.70 12.10 -9.46
N THR A 17 -17.95 11.70 -9.70
CA THR A 17 -18.79 11.01 -8.71
C THR A 17 -18.72 9.48 -8.80
N GLY A 18 -17.77 8.94 -9.57
CA GLY A 18 -17.54 7.51 -9.76
C GLY A 18 -17.81 7.00 -11.19
N ALA A 19 -17.44 5.75 -11.41
CA ALA A 19 -17.44 5.11 -12.71
C ALA A 19 -18.86 4.83 -13.23
N LEU A 20 -19.12 5.21 -14.49
CA LEU A 20 -20.44 5.12 -15.12
C LEU A 20 -20.40 4.33 -16.42
N THR A 21 -21.50 3.64 -16.72
CA THR A 21 -21.67 2.97 -18.02
C THR A 21 -21.95 3.98 -19.13
N SER A 22 -21.75 3.55 -20.38
CA SER A 22 -22.13 4.37 -21.55
C SER A 22 -23.59 4.80 -21.50
N LYS A 23 -24.51 3.91 -21.13
CA LYS A 23 -25.94 4.20 -21.01
C LYS A 23 -26.21 5.28 -19.97
N ALA A 24 -25.64 5.15 -18.77
CA ALA A 24 -25.82 6.14 -17.71
C ALA A 24 -25.26 7.52 -18.09
N LEU A 25 -24.13 7.57 -18.81
CA LEU A 25 -23.57 8.82 -19.31
C LEU A 25 -24.44 9.46 -20.39
N GLN A 26 -24.98 8.69 -21.33
CA GLN A 26 -25.90 9.19 -22.37
C GLN A 26 -27.15 9.82 -21.74
N GLU A 27 -27.74 9.15 -20.75
CA GLU A 27 -28.91 9.63 -20.01
C GLU A 27 -28.59 10.91 -19.23
N ARG A 28 -27.54 10.92 -18.40
CA ARG A 28 -27.18 12.08 -17.54
C ARG A 28 -26.73 13.31 -18.33
N LEU A 29 -26.06 13.10 -19.46
CA LEU A 29 -25.55 14.19 -20.30
C LEU A 29 -26.51 14.60 -21.41
N SER A 30 -27.60 13.85 -21.62
CA SER A 30 -28.51 13.97 -22.77
C SER A 30 -27.73 13.94 -24.10
N MET A 31 -26.81 12.99 -24.23
CA MET A 31 -25.95 12.81 -25.41
C MET A 31 -26.33 11.55 -26.17
N SER A 32 -26.28 11.61 -27.51
CA SER A 32 -26.31 10.40 -28.32
C SER A 32 -25.02 9.58 -28.13
N GLN A 33 -25.07 8.29 -28.45
CA GLN A 33 -23.90 7.40 -28.40
C GLN A 33 -22.71 7.97 -29.20
N THR A 34 -22.95 8.53 -30.39
CA THR A 34 -21.90 9.12 -31.23
C THR A 34 -21.27 10.36 -30.59
N ALA A 35 -22.09 11.22 -29.97
CA ALA A 35 -21.59 12.39 -29.26
C ALA A 35 -20.75 11.99 -28.03
N LEU A 36 -21.22 11.02 -27.25
CA LEU A 36 -20.47 10.48 -26.10
C LEU A 36 -19.16 9.82 -26.56
N SER A 37 -19.18 9.02 -27.63
CA SER A 37 -17.97 8.38 -28.15
C SER A 37 -16.90 9.41 -28.55
N ARG A 38 -17.30 10.53 -29.16
CA ARG A 38 -16.38 11.63 -29.48
C ARG A 38 -15.84 12.30 -28.22
N ALA A 39 -16.69 12.54 -27.22
CA ALA A 39 -16.26 13.13 -25.94
C ALA A 39 -15.28 12.22 -25.19
N VAL A 40 -15.56 10.92 -25.10
CA VAL A 40 -14.66 9.93 -24.51
C VAL A 40 -13.32 9.92 -25.24
N GLN A 41 -13.32 9.93 -26.57
CA GLN A 41 -12.08 9.90 -27.34
C GLN A 41 -11.21 11.14 -27.08
N ARG A 42 -11.82 12.33 -26.96
CA ARG A 42 -11.08 13.57 -26.60
C ARG A 42 -10.49 13.51 -25.19
N ASN A 43 -11.23 12.94 -24.23
CA ASN A 43 -10.81 12.83 -22.83
C ASN A 43 -10.07 11.53 -22.53
N LYS A 44 -9.69 10.73 -23.54
CA LYS A 44 -9.17 9.35 -23.36
C LYS A 44 -8.01 9.25 -22.37
N LYS A 45 -7.13 10.26 -22.36
CA LYS A 45 -5.98 10.37 -21.45
C LYS A 45 -6.37 10.53 -19.97
N ASP A 46 -7.52 11.14 -19.70
CA ASP A 46 -8.02 11.40 -18.35
C ASP A 46 -8.94 10.26 -17.88
N LEU A 47 -9.24 9.28 -18.74
CA LEU A 47 -10.21 8.22 -18.46
C LEU A 47 -9.56 6.84 -18.39
N LEU A 48 -10.12 5.99 -17.53
CA LEU A 48 -9.90 4.55 -17.57
C LEU A 48 -11.17 3.87 -18.09
N ILE A 49 -11.01 3.02 -19.10
CA ILE A 49 -12.09 2.22 -19.67
C ILE A 49 -11.99 0.81 -19.07
N ILE A 50 -13.03 0.37 -18.39
CA ILE A 50 -13.06 -0.88 -17.63
C ILE A 50 -14.18 -1.78 -18.15
N GLY A 51 -13.92 -3.07 -18.30
CA GLY A 51 -14.90 -4.03 -18.82
C GLY A 51 -14.92 -4.12 -20.34
N ALA A 52 -15.98 -4.72 -20.89
CA ALA A 52 -16.11 -4.91 -22.35
C ALA A 52 -17.59 -4.90 -22.78
N ALA A 53 -17.84 -4.49 -24.02
CA ALA A 53 -19.19 -4.43 -24.61
C ALA A 53 -20.20 -3.75 -23.67
N ARG A 54 -21.30 -4.42 -23.31
CA ARG A 54 -22.37 -3.88 -22.47
C ARG A 54 -21.96 -3.56 -21.03
N SER A 55 -20.85 -4.13 -20.52
CA SER A 55 -20.35 -3.86 -19.17
C SER A 55 -19.27 -2.78 -19.12
N THR A 56 -19.02 -2.08 -20.24
CA THR A 56 -18.03 -1.01 -20.30
C THR A 56 -18.41 0.14 -19.35
N LYS A 57 -17.51 0.41 -18.41
CA LYS A 57 -17.55 1.57 -17.52
C LYS A 57 -16.41 2.52 -17.88
N TYR A 58 -16.69 3.80 -17.75
CA TYR A 58 -15.70 4.87 -17.83
C TYR A 58 -15.49 5.41 -16.43
N ALA A 59 -14.25 5.60 -16.03
CA ALA A 59 -13.87 6.20 -14.77
C ALA A 59 -12.90 7.36 -15.02
N LEU A 60 -13.00 8.43 -14.23
CA LEU A 60 -12.04 9.51 -14.26
C LEU A 60 -10.79 9.08 -13.50
N ARG A 61 -9.62 9.16 -14.15
CA ARG A 61 -8.33 8.87 -13.52
C ARG A 61 -8.01 9.96 -12.49
N GLU A 62 -7.38 9.56 -11.41
CA GLU A 62 -6.92 10.46 -10.35
C GLU A 62 -5.42 10.25 -10.12
N ASN A 63 -4.68 11.35 -9.97
CA ASN A 63 -3.26 11.29 -9.62
C ASN A 63 -3.14 11.39 -8.11
N LEU A 64 -2.80 10.30 -7.45
CA LEU A 64 -2.62 10.29 -6.00
C LEU A 64 -1.24 10.76 -5.62
N SER A 65 -1.16 11.91 -4.95
CA SER A 65 0.06 12.38 -4.27
C SER A 65 1.31 12.41 -5.16
N GLY A 66 1.14 12.67 -6.47
CA GLY A 66 2.25 12.69 -7.43
C GLY A 66 2.74 11.32 -7.92
N LEU A 67 2.14 10.22 -7.46
CA LEU A 67 2.50 8.85 -7.87
C LEU A 67 2.07 8.50 -9.30
N GLY A 68 1.28 9.38 -9.93
CA GLY A 68 0.74 9.19 -11.27
C GLY A 68 -0.61 8.50 -11.28
N TYR A 69 -1.07 8.17 -12.49
CA TYR A 69 -2.38 7.54 -12.74
C TYR A 69 -2.33 6.01 -12.79
N GLU A 70 -1.14 5.45 -12.68
CA GLU A 70 -0.87 4.02 -12.76
C GLU A 70 0.31 3.72 -11.85
N ILE A 71 0.04 2.97 -10.79
CA ILE A 71 0.99 2.63 -9.75
C ILE A 71 1.29 1.14 -9.92
N PRO A 72 2.51 0.77 -10.36
CA PRO A 72 2.86 -0.63 -10.53
C PRO A 72 2.93 -1.32 -9.16
N VAL A 73 2.54 -2.58 -9.13
CA VAL A 73 2.65 -3.48 -7.98
C VAL A 73 3.46 -4.69 -8.43
N TYR A 74 4.42 -5.04 -7.59
CA TYR A 74 5.36 -6.12 -7.82
C TYR A 74 5.15 -7.22 -6.79
N GLU A 75 5.44 -8.44 -7.19
CA GLU A 75 5.48 -9.61 -6.32
C GLU A 75 6.92 -10.03 -6.11
N ILE A 76 7.26 -10.35 -4.87
CA ILE A 76 8.53 -10.96 -4.48
C ILE A 76 8.31 -12.46 -4.40
N ASP A 77 9.08 -13.23 -5.15
CA ASP A 77 9.00 -14.69 -5.09
C ASP A 77 9.79 -15.27 -3.91
N GLN A 78 9.84 -16.61 -3.82
CA GLN A 78 10.55 -17.30 -2.75
C GLN A 78 12.07 -17.12 -2.81
N ALA A 79 12.64 -16.82 -3.98
CA ALA A 79 14.06 -16.51 -4.15
C ALA A 79 14.39 -15.05 -3.80
N GLY A 80 13.38 -14.20 -3.65
CA GLY A 80 13.55 -12.76 -3.45
C GLY A 80 13.58 -11.96 -4.76
N ASP A 81 13.26 -12.59 -5.89
CA ASP A 81 13.25 -11.92 -7.18
C ASP A 81 11.94 -11.12 -7.36
N VAL A 82 12.07 -9.97 -8.02
CA VAL A 82 10.98 -9.02 -8.23
C VAL A 82 10.30 -9.30 -9.56
N HIS A 83 8.99 -9.56 -9.52
CA HIS A 83 8.16 -9.82 -10.70
C HIS A 83 7.05 -8.79 -10.84
N PRO A 84 6.73 -8.31 -12.06
CA PRO A 84 5.52 -7.51 -12.28
C PRO A 84 4.27 -8.31 -11.93
N TYR A 85 3.42 -7.76 -11.04
CA TYR A 85 2.23 -8.46 -10.55
C TYR A 85 0.94 -7.82 -11.05
N ALA A 86 0.80 -6.52 -10.84
CA ALA A 86 -0.41 -5.78 -11.20
C ALA A 86 -0.14 -4.29 -11.38
N ASN A 87 -1.12 -3.57 -11.92
CA ASN A 87 -1.16 -2.11 -11.89
C ASN A 87 -2.40 -1.66 -11.13
N LEU A 88 -2.19 -0.75 -10.17
CA LEU A 88 -3.23 -0.04 -9.44
C LEU A 88 -3.49 1.30 -10.16
N HIS A 89 -4.74 1.54 -10.52
CA HIS A 89 -5.20 2.78 -11.16
C HIS A 89 -6.09 3.54 -10.20
N PRO A 90 -5.62 4.63 -9.58
CA PRO A 90 -6.48 5.46 -8.77
C PRO A 90 -7.51 6.20 -9.61
N LEU A 91 -8.75 6.26 -9.14
CA LEU A 91 -9.89 6.84 -9.83
C LEU A 91 -10.65 7.77 -8.90
N ALA A 92 -11.32 8.75 -9.49
CA ALA A 92 -12.17 9.68 -8.78
C ALA A 92 -13.23 8.96 -7.93
N SER A 93 -13.72 9.65 -6.90
CA SER A 93 -14.68 9.10 -5.94
C SER A 93 -14.11 7.90 -5.14
N ARG A 94 -12.79 7.89 -4.89
CA ARG A 94 -12.10 6.88 -4.08
C ARG A 94 -12.30 5.46 -4.63
N GLN A 95 -12.35 5.34 -5.94
CA GLN A 95 -12.43 4.06 -6.63
C GLN A 95 -11.05 3.64 -7.13
N TYR A 96 -10.88 2.35 -7.35
CA TYR A 96 -9.60 1.79 -7.77
C TYR A 96 -9.79 0.77 -8.88
N GLY A 97 -9.04 0.94 -9.96
CA GLY A 97 -8.85 -0.08 -10.97
C GLY A 97 -7.69 -1.00 -10.57
N TRP A 98 -7.95 -2.30 -10.45
CA TRP A 98 -6.93 -3.31 -10.20
C TRP A 98 -6.72 -4.17 -11.44
N GLN A 99 -5.54 -4.10 -12.03
CA GLN A 99 -5.22 -4.83 -13.26
C GLN A 99 -4.07 -5.80 -13.01
N LEU A 100 -4.40 -7.08 -12.81
CA LEU A 100 -3.39 -8.14 -12.80
C LEU A 100 -2.69 -8.23 -14.16
N SER A 101 -1.41 -8.57 -14.16
CA SER A 101 -0.62 -8.74 -15.39
C SER A 101 -1.32 -9.71 -16.35
N GLY A 102 -1.52 -9.27 -17.60
CA GLY A 102 -2.22 -10.03 -18.64
C GLY A 102 -3.74 -10.21 -18.44
N LYS A 103 -4.36 -9.55 -17.45
CA LYS A 103 -5.81 -9.63 -17.18
C LYS A 103 -6.52 -8.30 -17.39
N LYS A 104 -7.85 -8.35 -17.40
CA LYS A 104 -8.72 -7.16 -17.45
C LYS A 104 -8.75 -6.46 -16.10
N THR A 105 -8.87 -5.14 -16.12
CA THR A 105 -9.05 -4.31 -14.92
C THR A 105 -10.36 -4.64 -14.20
N GLN A 106 -10.27 -4.78 -12.88
CA GLN A 106 -11.40 -4.91 -11.95
C GLN A 106 -11.60 -3.58 -11.23
N LEU A 107 -12.85 -3.15 -11.07
CA LEU A 107 -13.20 -1.92 -10.36
C LEU A 107 -13.55 -2.23 -8.90
N PHE A 108 -13.00 -1.47 -7.97
CA PHE A 108 -13.29 -1.52 -6.54
C PHE A 108 -13.71 -0.13 -6.01
N ASP A 109 -14.62 -0.11 -5.05
CA ASP A 109 -15.07 1.10 -4.34
C ASP A 109 -14.25 1.40 -3.08
N HIS A 110 -13.17 0.65 -2.89
CA HIS A 110 -12.21 0.76 -1.80
C HIS A 110 -10.86 0.22 -2.28
N LEU A 111 -9.79 0.44 -1.51
CA LEU A 111 -8.49 -0.14 -1.81
C LEU A 111 -8.59 -1.67 -2.00
N PRO A 112 -7.96 -2.29 -3.01
CA PRO A 112 -8.03 -3.74 -3.19
C PRO A 112 -7.54 -4.48 -1.93
N TYR A 113 -8.25 -5.55 -1.51
CA TYR A 113 -7.95 -6.25 -0.25
C TYR A 113 -6.49 -6.71 -0.10
N ARG A 114 -5.82 -7.03 -1.22
CA ARG A 114 -4.40 -7.41 -1.25
C ARG A 114 -3.49 -6.30 -0.70
N ILE A 115 -3.82 -5.03 -0.97
CA ILE A 115 -3.09 -3.87 -0.45
C ILE A 115 -3.61 -3.48 0.94
N GLN A 116 -4.91 -3.66 1.23
CA GLN A 116 -5.45 -3.39 2.57
C GLN A 116 -4.72 -4.19 3.65
N ASN A 117 -4.36 -5.45 3.36
CA ASN A 117 -3.60 -6.29 4.29
C ASN A 117 -2.18 -5.77 4.59
N ALA A 118 -1.63 -4.92 3.73
CA ALA A 118 -0.34 -4.26 3.93
C ALA A 118 -0.48 -2.88 4.60
N ARG A 119 -1.68 -2.46 5.00
CA ARG A 119 -1.88 -1.18 5.71
C ARG A 119 -1.04 -1.16 7.00
N PRO A 120 -0.29 -0.08 7.28
CA PRO A 120 0.36 0.08 8.57
C PRO A 120 -0.67 0.13 9.69
N GLU A 121 -0.51 -0.75 10.67
CA GLU A 121 -1.40 -0.87 11.82
C GLU A 121 -0.62 -1.24 13.09
N GLY A 122 -1.27 -1.07 14.24
CA GLY A 122 -0.72 -1.53 15.50
C GLY A 122 0.55 -0.83 15.94
N PHE A 123 1.38 -1.56 16.69
CA PHE A 123 2.62 -1.06 17.28
C PHE A 123 3.62 -0.61 16.20
N MET A 124 3.90 -1.48 15.21
CA MET A 124 4.88 -1.18 14.16
C MET A 124 4.36 -0.12 13.18
N GLY A 125 3.05 -0.11 12.87
CA GLY A 125 2.47 0.94 12.04
C GLY A 125 2.57 2.34 12.66
N ARG A 126 2.43 2.45 14.00
CA ARG A 126 2.64 3.72 14.71
C ARG A 126 4.10 4.15 14.68
N ALA A 127 5.03 3.23 14.89
CA ALA A 127 6.47 3.51 14.76
C ALA A 127 6.82 3.98 13.33
N PHE A 128 6.26 3.33 12.31
CA PHE A 128 6.41 3.75 10.91
C PHE A 128 5.93 5.19 10.69
N ALA A 129 4.73 5.54 11.15
CA ALA A 129 4.21 6.89 11.00
C ALA A 129 5.04 7.92 11.77
N HIS A 130 5.51 7.58 12.97
CA HIS A 130 6.41 8.44 13.73
C HIS A 130 7.69 8.78 12.95
N SER A 131 8.29 7.77 12.31
CA SER A 131 9.57 7.92 11.60
C SER A 131 9.45 8.54 10.21
N PHE A 132 8.36 8.28 9.48
CA PHE A 132 8.27 8.63 8.06
C PHE A 132 7.10 9.53 7.67
N ALA A 133 6.05 9.67 8.48
CA ALA A 133 4.85 10.39 8.04
C ALA A 133 5.15 11.85 7.68
N LYS A 134 6.01 12.53 8.45
CA LYS A 134 6.39 13.92 8.19
C LYS A 134 7.09 14.07 6.84
N ASP A 135 8.08 13.23 6.56
CA ASP A 135 8.86 13.27 5.32
C ASP A 135 8.01 12.91 4.09
N LEU A 136 7.00 12.07 4.28
CA LEU A 136 6.03 11.68 3.26
C LEU A 136 4.85 12.66 3.11
N GLY A 137 4.77 13.71 3.92
CA GLY A 137 3.65 14.65 3.92
C GLY A 137 2.32 14.05 4.40
N LEU A 138 2.36 12.99 5.20
CA LEU A 138 1.19 12.25 5.70
C LEU A 138 0.78 12.70 7.12
N PRO A 139 -0.47 12.42 7.53
CA PRO A 139 -0.88 12.64 8.92
C PRO A 139 0.01 11.86 9.90
N GLY A 140 0.41 12.48 11.01
CA GLY A 140 1.32 11.84 11.99
C GLY A 140 0.72 10.65 12.76
N LYS A 141 -0.59 10.41 12.67
CA LYS A 141 -1.25 9.25 13.30
C LYS A 141 -1.96 8.40 12.24
N ILE A 142 -1.73 7.08 12.29
CA ILE A 142 -2.24 6.11 11.32
C ILE A 142 -3.77 5.96 11.31
N ASP A 143 -4.45 6.29 12.40
CA ASP A 143 -5.92 6.31 12.49
C ASP A 143 -6.56 7.37 11.59
N ARG A 144 -5.79 8.39 11.19
CA ARG A 144 -6.20 9.44 10.25
C ARG A 144 -5.85 9.11 8.80
N TRP A 145 -5.30 7.93 8.51
CA TRP A 145 -4.87 7.58 7.16
C TRP A 145 -6.04 7.10 6.31
N SER A 146 -6.31 7.85 5.24
CA SER A 146 -7.15 7.42 4.14
C SER A 146 -6.44 6.32 3.33
N ASP A 147 -7.17 5.67 2.42
CA ASP A 147 -6.56 4.72 1.49
C ASP A 147 -5.48 5.37 0.61
N GLU A 148 -5.63 6.67 0.30
CA GLU A 148 -4.64 7.44 -0.45
C GLU A 148 -3.37 7.67 0.37
N HIS A 149 -3.49 7.95 1.67
CA HIS A 149 -2.33 8.03 2.58
C HIS A 149 -1.62 6.68 2.68
N VAL A 150 -2.37 5.58 2.72
CA VAL A 150 -1.80 4.22 2.74
C VAL A 150 -1.06 3.91 1.44
N ILE A 151 -1.66 4.19 0.27
CA ILE A 151 -0.98 4.01 -1.02
C ILE A 151 0.28 4.86 -1.07
N ALA A 152 0.23 6.13 -0.64
CA ALA A 152 1.39 7.01 -0.65
C ALA A 152 2.54 6.52 0.25
N ALA A 153 2.22 6.01 1.44
CA ALA A 153 3.19 5.39 2.32
C ALA A 153 3.80 4.12 1.71
N LEU A 154 2.95 3.20 1.23
CA LEU A 154 3.40 1.94 0.65
C LEU A 154 4.16 2.12 -0.67
N ALA A 155 3.83 3.14 -1.46
CA ALA A 155 4.49 3.42 -2.73
C ALA A 155 5.92 3.97 -2.56
N GLN A 156 6.19 4.67 -1.46
CA GLN A 156 7.46 5.35 -1.20
C GLN A 156 8.33 4.65 -0.15
N ARG A 157 7.72 3.92 0.79
CA ARG A 157 8.37 3.29 1.97
C ARG A 157 7.77 1.92 2.32
N GLY A 158 7.21 1.23 1.33
CA GLY A 158 6.52 -0.06 1.48
C GLY A 158 7.39 -1.28 1.24
N GLU A 159 8.71 -1.17 1.33
CA GLU A 159 9.65 -2.23 0.92
C GLU A 159 9.67 -3.48 1.83
N ASP A 160 9.20 -3.37 3.07
CA ASP A 160 9.21 -4.45 4.06
C ASP A 160 7.91 -4.39 4.90
N PHE A 161 6.80 -4.60 4.20
CA PHE A 161 5.46 -4.78 4.77
C PHE A 161 5.01 -6.24 4.69
N VAL A 162 3.96 -6.59 5.44
CA VAL A 162 3.40 -7.94 5.45
C VAL A 162 2.95 -8.36 4.05
N GLY A 163 3.28 -9.60 3.69
CA GLY A 163 2.97 -10.20 2.41
C GLY A 163 4.18 -10.22 1.48
N ASN A 164 3.93 -10.45 0.20
CA ASN A 164 4.96 -10.51 -0.83
C ASN A 164 4.75 -9.45 -1.92
N LEU A 165 3.89 -8.45 -1.69
CA LEU A 165 3.60 -7.41 -2.65
C LEU A 165 4.28 -6.09 -2.26
N ILE A 166 4.98 -5.48 -3.21
CA ILE A 166 5.55 -4.14 -3.08
C ILE A 166 4.82 -3.19 -4.02
N ILE A 167 4.32 -2.09 -3.47
CA ILE A 167 3.58 -1.08 -4.20
C ILE A 167 4.57 0.01 -4.64
N GLY A 168 4.49 0.45 -5.89
CA GLY A 168 5.27 1.56 -6.41
C GLY A 168 6.72 1.20 -6.75
N LYS A 169 7.31 2.02 -7.63
CA LYS A 169 8.69 1.83 -8.10
C LYS A 169 9.71 2.15 -7.01
N GLU A 170 9.47 3.20 -6.24
CA GLU A 170 10.40 3.66 -5.21
C GLU A 170 10.59 2.60 -4.12
N SER A 171 9.52 1.99 -3.62
CA SER A 171 9.64 0.91 -2.64
C SER A 171 10.38 -0.32 -3.21
N VAL A 172 10.18 -0.66 -4.50
CA VAL A 172 10.96 -1.74 -5.14
C VAL A 172 12.43 -1.37 -5.27
N GLU A 173 12.75 -0.13 -5.64
CA GLU A 173 14.12 0.35 -5.69
C GLU A 173 14.78 0.27 -4.30
N ARG A 174 14.07 0.66 -3.23
CA ARG A 174 14.53 0.50 -1.84
C ARG A 174 14.75 -0.96 -1.47
N TYR A 175 13.81 -1.84 -1.79
CA TYR A 175 13.94 -3.28 -1.58
C TYR A 175 15.22 -3.84 -2.25
N LEU A 176 15.43 -3.51 -3.53
CA LEU A 176 16.62 -3.95 -4.28
C LEU A 176 17.92 -3.34 -3.72
N MET A 177 17.89 -2.09 -3.27
CA MET A 177 19.04 -1.46 -2.61
C MET A 177 19.39 -2.17 -1.30
N GLN A 178 18.39 -2.55 -0.50
CA GLN A 178 18.59 -3.32 0.73
C GLN A 178 19.15 -4.72 0.44
N ALA A 179 18.60 -5.42 -0.57
CA ALA A 179 19.08 -6.74 -0.97
C ALA A 179 20.54 -6.74 -1.46
N ARG A 180 20.98 -5.64 -2.08
CA ARG A 180 22.38 -5.47 -2.53
C ARG A 180 23.32 -4.96 -1.44
N SER A 181 22.78 -4.41 -0.36
CA SER A 181 23.58 -3.87 0.73
C SER A 181 24.29 -5.00 1.47
N LYS A 182 25.62 -4.93 1.58
CA LYS A 182 26.41 -5.86 2.40
C LYS A 182 26.27 -5.60 3.91
N ASN A 183 25.56 -4.53 4.29
CA ASN A 183 25.38 -4.09 5.67
C ASN A 183 24.00 -4.48 6.22
N VAL A 184 23.47 -5.65 5.84
CA VAL A 184 22.27 -6.17 6.49
C VAL A 184 22.60 -6.38 7.97
N GLN A 185 21.87 -5.72 8.85
CA GLN A 185 22.07 -5.89 10.28
C GLN A 185 21.56 -7.28 10.70
N THR A 186 22.49 -8.15 11.05
CA THR A 186 22.23 -9.50 11.52
C THR A 186 22.44 -9.60 13.03
N VAL A 187 21.81 -10.60 13.64
CA VAL A 187 21.95 -10.90 15.07
C VAL A 187 22.58 -12.29 15.21
N PRO A 188 23.87 -12.36 15.58
CA PRO A 188 24.54 -13.61 15.95
C PRO A 188 23.83 -14.31 17.12
N LEU A 189 23.73 -15.64 17.08
CA LEU A 189 23.03 -16.42 18.11
C LEU A 189 23.61 -16.24 19.52
N ASP A 190 24.93 -16.12 19.63
CA ASP A 190 25.66 -15.90 20.89
C ASP A 190 25.40 -14.51 21.48
N GLN A 191 25.08 -13.52 20.64
CA GLN A 191 24.76 -12.15 21.05
C GLN A 191 23.25 -11.86 21.10
N ARG A 192 22.41 -12.86 20.80
CA ARG A 192 20.96 -12.71 20.65
C ARG A 192 20.31 -11.98 21.82
N GLN A 193 20.60 -12.38 23.06
CA GLN A 193 19.97 -11.79 24.24
C GLN A 193 20.26 -10.29 24.35
N THR A 194 21.53 -9.90 24.26
CA THR A 194 21.96 -8.50 24.37
C THR A 194 21.43 -7.65 23.21
N LEU A 195 21.46 -8.18 21.99
CA LEU A 195 20.99 -7.44 20.81
C LEU A 195 19.47 -7.33 20.77
N PHE A 196 18.72 -8.36 21.19
CA PHE A 196 17.27 -8.31 21.29
C PHE A 196 16.80 -7.26 22.28
N GLN A 197 17.48 -7.12 23.41
CA GLN A 197 17.16 -6.06 24.37
C GLN A 197 17.33 -4.67 23.75
N LYS A 198 18.46 -4.42 23.07
CA LYS A 198 18.72 -3.15 22.37
C LYS A 198 17.69 -2.88 21.27
N LEU A 199 17.29 -3.90 20.52
CA LEU A 199 16.28 -3.79 19.46
C LEU A 199 14.89 -3.51 20.05
N ALA A 200 14.53 -4.13 21.19
CA ALA A 200 13.29 -3.85 21.90
C ALA A 200 13.25 -2.40 22.41
N GLU A 201 14.33 -1.90 22.99
CA GLU A 201 14.45 -0.51 23.44
C GLU A 201 14.27 0.48 22.27
N LYS A 202 14.95 0.22 21.14
CA LYS A 202 14.77 1.00 19.91
C LYS A 202 13.33 0.96 19.39
N ALA A 203 12.72 -0.22 19.37
CA ALA A 203 11.34 -0.38 18.92
C ALA A 203 10.35 0.39 19.80
N ILE A 204 10.55 0.40 21.13
CA ILE A 204 9.75 1.21 22.07
C ILE A 204 9.93 2.72 21.80
N ALA A 205 11.14 3.15 21.48
CA ALA A 205 11.44 4.55 21.14
C ALA A 205 10.85 4.98 19.78
N GLY A 206 10.27 4.06 19.01
CA GLY A 206 9.76 4.31 17.65
C GLY A 206 10.81 4.12 16.55
N ASP A 207 12.06 3.80 16.93
CA ASP A 207 13.19 3.55 16.04
C ASP A 207 13.28 2.07 15.65
N SER A 208 12.16 1.46 15.25
CA SER A 208 12.17 0.06 14.82
C SER A 208 12.80 -0.10 13.44
N PRO A 209 13.77 -1.00 13.24
CA PRO A 209 14.25 -1.36 11.93
C PRO A 209 13.13 -1.94 11.07
N ALA A 210 12.96 -1.31 9.92
CA ALA A 210 12.56 -1.82 8.61
C ALA A 210 11.29 -2.65 8.39
N SER A 211 10.58 -3.24 9.35
CA SER A 211 9.35 -4.01 9.00
C SER A 211 8.07 -3.49 9.65
N SER A 212 6.91 -3.75 9.03
CA SER A 212 5.60 -3.39 9.59
C SER A 212 4.68 -4.61 9.71
N ALA A 213 4.92 -5.45 10.72
CA ALA A 213 3.98 -6.49 11.12
C ALA A 213 2.83 -5.91 11.97
N GLY A 214 1.59 -6.27 11.63
CA GLY A 214 0.38 -5.76 12.30
C GLY A 214 0.22 -6.23 13.75
N GLY A 215 -0.72 -5.62 14.48
CA GLY A 215 -1.08 -5.94 15.86
C GLY A 215 -0.49 -5.00 16.94
N GLU A 216 -1.17 -4.94 18.08
CA GLU A 216 -0.89 -3.97 19.16
C GLU A 216 0.27 -4.34 20.09
N GLN A 217 0.63 -5.62 20.13
CA GLN A 217 1.71 -6.12 20.98
C GLN A 217 3.08 -5.60 20.51
N PRO A 218 3.95 -5.14 21.42
CA PRO A 218 5.31 -4.73 21.08
C PRO A 218 6.09 -5.84 20.40
N LYS A 219 6.70 -5.51 19.27
CA LYS A 219 7.49 -6.44 18.45
C LYS A 219 8.49 -5.70 17.58
N PHE A 220 9.53 -6.42 17.15
CA PHE A 220 10.45 -5.98 16.11
C PHE A 220 10.76 -7.15 15.16
N THR A 221 11.31 -6.85 13.98
CA THR A 221 11.84 -7.87 13.07
C THR A 221 13.36 -7.86 13.07
N THR A 222 13.94 -9.01 12.78
CA THR A 222 15.40 -9.16 12.72
C THR A 222 15.80 -10.33 11.83
N LEU A 223 17.04 -10.33 11.37
CA LEU A 223 17.69 -11.47 10.72
C LEU A 223 18.63 -12.15 11.72
N LEU A 224 18.35 -13.38 12.10
CA LEU A 224 19.17 -14.19 13.00
C LEU A 224 20.20 -14.99 12.20
N GLU A 225 21.42 -15.07 12.70
CA GLU A 225 22.44 -15.99 12.17
C GLU A 225 22.30 -17.34 12.88
N THR A 226 21.99 -18.39 12.13
CA THR A 226 21.81 -19.76 12.63
C THR A 226 22.87 -20.69 12.05
N PRO A 227 23.10 -21.89 12.62
CA PRO A 227 24.00 -22.87 12.03
C PRO A 227 23.62 -23.25 10.58
N ASP A 228 22.33 -23.15 10.24
CA ASP A 228 21.76 -23.51 8.94
C ASP A 228 21.66 -22.32 7.97
N GLY A 229 22.23 -21.15 8.34
CA GLY A 229 22.17 -19.91 7.55
C GLY A 229 21.40 -18.80 8.26
N TYR A 230 20.70 -17.94 7.52
CA TYR A 230 19.99 -16.80 8.11
C TYR A 230 18.49 -17.08 8.27
N GLN A 231 17.92 -16.66 9.40
CA GLN A 231 16.49 -16.81 9.69
C GLN A 231 15.85 -15.44 9.98
N ARG A 232 14.82 -15.06 9.22
CA ARG A 232 14.00 -13.89 9.54
C ARG A 232 13.08 -14.22 10.71
N ALA A 233 13.02 -13.34 11.70
CA ALA A 233 12.21 -13.51 12.90
C ALA A 233 11.40 -12.25 13.22
N ILE A 234 10.17 -12.46 13.69
CA ILE A 234 9.37 -11.45 14.39
C ILE A 234 9.52 -11.76 15.88
N VAL A 235 10.13 -10.85 16.63
CA VAL A 235 10.35 -11.01 18.07
C VAL A 235 9.33 -10.17 18.81
N LYS A 236 8.40 -10.84 19.49
CA LYS A 236 7.44 -10.19 20.39
C LYS A 236 8.05 -10.08 21.78
N PHE A 237 7.82 -8.95 22.44
CA PHE A 237 8.38 -8.70 23.77
C PHE A 237 7.40 -7.92 24.63
N ALA A 238 7.62 -7.92 25.94
CA ALA A 238 6.83 -7.18 26.90
C ALA A 238 7.72 -6.69 28.04
N SER A 239 7.43 -5.50 28.57
CA SER A 239 8.00 -5.05 29.84
C SER A 239 7.18 -5.61 30.99
N ARG A 240 7.79 -6.02 32.11
CA ARG A 240 7.05 -6.38 33.33
C ARG A 240 6.82 -5.20 34.28
N THR A 241 7.18 -3.99 33.86
CA THR A 241 7.14 -2.79 34.72
C THR A 241 5.75 -2.18 34.86
N THR A 242 4.81 -2.46 33.96
CA THR A 242 3.41 -1.98 34.02
C THR A 242 2.42 -3.13 34.12
N ASP A 243 1.17 -2.85 34.51
CA ASP A 243 0.10 -3.86 34.56
C ASP A 243 -0.21 -4.43 33.18
N GLU A 244 -0.30 -3.57 32.16
CA GLU A 244 -0.48 -3.98 30.76
C GLU A 244 0.69 -4.86 30.32
N GLY A 245 1.91 -4.47 30.66
CA GLY A 245 3.12 -5.19 30.31
C GLY A 245 3.20 -6.57 30.97
N ARG A 246 2.76 -6.70 32.24
CA ARG A 246 2.59 -8.00 32.90
C ARG A 246 1.60 -8.90 32.17
N ARG A 247 0.41 -8.37 31.83
CA ARG A 247 -0.59 -9.11 31.04
C ARG A 247 -0.02 -9.58 29.69
N TRP A 248 0.71 -8.71 28.99
CA TRP A 248 1.39 -9.10 27.75
C TRP A 248 2.48 -10.14 27.98
N SER A 249 3.21 -10.08 29.10
CA SER A 249 4.19 -11.11 29.44
C SER A 249 3.56 -12.46 29.70
N ASP A 250 2.37 -12.51 30.33
CA ASP A 250 1.65 -13.77 30.56
C ASP A 250 1.14 -14.33 29.23
N LEU A 251 0.61 -13.49 28.34
CA LEU A 251 0.20 -13.89 27.00
C LEU A 251 1.37 -14.42 26.15
N LEU A 252 2.58 -13.87 26.30
CA LEU A 252 3.77 -14.41 25.63
C LEU A 252 4.12 -15.83 26.07
N VAL A 253 3.87 -16.18 27.34
CA VAL A 253 4.05 -17.56 27.82
C VAL A 253 3.01 -18.45 27.14
N CYS A 254 1.75 -18.02 27.06
CA CYS A 254 0.71 -18.78 26.37
C CYS A 254 0.98 -18.96 24.87
N GLU A 255 1.54 -17.97 24.18
CA GLU A 255 1.87 -18.06 22.75
C GLU A 255 3.03 -19.02 22.45
N HIS A 256 3.89 -19.28 23.44
CA HIS A 256 4.99 -20.22 23.31
C HIS A 256 4.58 -21.69 23.46
N LEU A 257 3.48 -21.95 24.19
CA LEU A 257 2.95 -23.29 24.48
C LEU A 257 2.06 -23.80 23.35
#